data_AF-A0A8S2SFR5-F1
#
_entry.id   AF-A0A8S2SFR5-F1
#
_cell.length_a   1.000
_cell.length_b   1.000
_cell.length_c   1.000
_cell.angle_alpha   90.00
_cell.angle_beta   90.00
_cell.angle_gamma   90.00
#
_symmetry.space_group_name_H-M   'P 1'
#
loop_
_entity.id
_entity.type
_entity.pdbx_description
1 polymer ?
#
loop_
_entity_poly.entity_id
_entity_poly.type
_entity_poly.pdbx_seq_one_letter_code
_entity_poly.pdbx_strand_id
1 'polypeptide(L)'
;SWLNDIVEHNDTLIYISLGSIGLLTREQSDKLVAAFIKLIETKHSSQIRVLWARGNTLNSSDSRFRLEGFVPQKTILSHSAMQQQRSLYINHCGMSSMHESIVFGIPHIAFPLFLDQ
;
A
#
# COMPACT_ATOMS: atom_id res chain seq x y z
N SER A 1 0.05 8.03 -16.14
CA SER A 1 0.05 6.61 -15.68
C SER A 1 -0.54 6.63 -14.28
N TRP A 2 -1.16 5.56 -13.77
CA TRP A 2 -1.89 5.64 -12.48
C TRP A 2 -1.05 6.20 -11.32
N LEU A 3 0.26 5.94 -11.28
CA LEU A 3 1.19 6.54 -10.30
C LEU A 3 1.56 8.01 -10.60
N ASN A 4 1.62 8.42 -11.86
CA ASN A 4 1.85 9.83 -12.22
C ASN A 4 0.63 10.68 -11.87
N ASP A 5 -0.58 10.17 -12.05
CA ASP A 5 -1.82 10.87 -11.70
C ASP A 5 -1.85 11.21 -10.20
N ILE A 6 -1.23 10.35 -9.36
CA ILE A 6 -1.07 10.61 -7.93
C ILE A 6 -0.15 11.81 -7.67
N VAL A 7 0.90 11.95 -8.47
CA VAL A 7 1.83 13.08 -8.37
C VAL A 7 1.16 14.35 -8.85
N GLU A 8 0.49 14.28 -10.00
CA GLU A 8 -0.18 15.42 -10.65
C GLU A 8 -1.28 16.02 -9.79
N HIS A 9 -2.13 15.18 -9.18
CA HIS A 9 -3.21 15.65 -8.32
C HIS A 9 -2.80 15.92 -6.89
N ASN A 10 -1.54 15.60 -6.54
CA ASN A 10 -1.12 15.52 -5.17
C ASN A 10 -2.14 14.65 -4.41
N ASP A 11 -2.17 13.35 -4.72
CA ASP A 11 -2.86 12.27 -4.00
C ASP A 11 -1.92 11.47 -3.07
N THR A 12 -2.37 11.07 -1.89
CA THR A 12 -1.64 10.24 -0.94
C THR A 12 -1.63 8.80 -1.44
N LEU A 13 -0.45 8.21 -1.61
CA LEU A 13 -0.34 6.79 -1.91
C LEU A 13 -0.15 5.96 -0.63
N ILE A 14 -1.06 5.02 -0.42
CA ILE A 14 -0.89 3.93 0.54
C ILE A 14 -0.47 2.69 -0.25
N TYR A 15 0.77 2.27 -0.07
CA TYR A 15 1.26 1.03 -0.66
C TYR A 15 1.27 -0.08 0.39
N ILE A 16 0.67 -1.24 0.07
CA ILE A 16 0.57 -2.39 0.98
C ILE A 16 1.30 -3.58 0.34
N SER A 17 2.28 -4.13 1.04
CA SER A 17 2.99 -5.36 0.65
C SER A 17 3.42 -6.14 1.89
N LEU A 18 2.83 -7.32 2.08
CA LEU A 18 3.09 -8.18 3.24
C LEU A 18 4.10 -9.31 2.93
N GLY A 19 5.03 -9.03 2.02
CA GLY A 19 6.03 -9.98 1.57
C GLY A 19 5.50 -11.04 0.59
N SER A 20 6.37 -12.00 0.27
CA SER A 20 6.09 -13.06 -0.70
C SER A 20 5.33 -14.26 -0.12
N ILE A 21 5.31 -14.40 1.20
CA ILE A 21 4.68 -15.53 1.90
C ILE A 21 3.50 -15.05 2.77
N GLY A 22 3.62 -13.89 3.40
CA GLY A 22 2.56 -13.30 4.21
C GLY A 22 1.28 -13.09 3.42
N LEU A 23 0.22 -13.74 3.88
CA LEU A 23 -1.14 -13.58 3.36
C LEU A 23 -2.09 -13.43 4.54
N LEU A 24 -3.00 -12.48 4.42
CA LEU A 24 -4.12 -12.35 5.34
C LEU A 24 -5.22 -13.32 4.91
N THR A 25 -6.06 -13.72 5.86
CA THR A 25 -7.28 -14.45 5.51
C THR A 25 -8.19 -13.54 4.67
N ARG A 26 -9.13 -14.15 3.94
CA ARG A 26 -10.11 -13.39 3.15
C ARG A 26 -10.89 -12.40 4.02
N GLU A 27 -11.34 -12.86 5.19
CA GLU A 27 -12.06 -12.04 6.16
C GLU A 27 -11.23 -10.84 6.64
N GLN A 28 -9.96 -11.05 6.99
CA GLN A 28 -9.07 -9.97 7.42
C GLN A 28 -8.83 -8.95 6.30
N SER A 29 -8.65 -9.44 5.07
CA SER A 29 -8.44 -8.60 3.90
C SER A 29 -9.68 -7.75 3.58
N ASP A 30 -10.87 -8.36 3.59
CA ASP A 30 -12.13 -7.66 3.34
C ASP A 30 -12.40 -6.60 4.43
N LYS A 31 -12.07 -6.89 5.70
CA LYS A 31 -12.16 -5.89 6.79
C LYS A 31 -11.24 -4.70 6.54
N LEU A 32 -10.01 -4.92 6.09
CA LEU A 32 -9.08 -3.84 5.76
C LEU A 32 -9.54 -3.01 4.56
N VAL A 33 -10.03 -3.66 3.50
CA VAL A 33 -10.59 -2.95 2.33
C VAL A 33 -11.78 -2.08 2.77
N ALA A 34 -12.71 -2.61 3.55
CA ALA A 34 -13.85 -1.86 4.08
C ALA A 34 -13.40 -0.69 4.97
N ALA A 35 -12.37 -0.88 5.80
CA ALA A 35 -11.81 0.18 6.63
C ALA A 35 -11.19 1.31 5.79
N PHE A 36 -10.45 0.97 4.73
CA PHE A 36 -9.90 1.98 3.81
C PHE A 36 -10.99 2.73 3.05
N ILE A 37 -12.02 2.03 2.55
CA ILE A 37 -13.17 2.68 1.90
C ILE A 37 -13.81 3.70 2.87
N LYS A 38 -14.10 3.27 4.10
CA LYS A 38 -14.67 4.15 5.13
C LYS A 38 -13.76 5.34 5.44
N LEU A 39 -12.44 5.12 5.54
CA LEU A 39 -11.46 6.19 5.77
C LEU A 39 -11.52 7.25 4.66
N ILE A 40 -11.53 6.78 3.42
CA ILE A 40 -11.56 7.61 2.23
C ILE A 40 -12.86 8.44 2.15
N GLU A 41 -14.00 7.83 2.44
CA GLU A 41 -15.31 8.49 2.48
C GLU A 41 -15.40 9.52 3.61
N THR A 42 -15.02 9.13 4.83
CA THR A 42 -15.23 9.95 6.05
C THR A 42 -14.39 11.22 6.05
N LYS A 43 -13.18 11.17 5.52
CA LYS A 43 -12.26 12.32 5.54
C LYS A 43 -12.43 13.26 4.36
N HIS A 44 -13.41 13.04 3.47
CA HIS A 44 -13.47 13.67 2.14
C HIS A 44 -12.10 13.69 1.45
N SER A 45 -11.25 12.69 1.75
CA SER A 45 -9.89 12.61 1.24
C SER A 45 -9.96 11.92 -0.12
N SER A 46 -10.58 12.60 -1.08
CA SER A 46 -10.58 12.23 -2.51
C SER A 46 -9.18 11.92 -3.02
N GLN A 47 -8.18 12.43 -2.31
CA GLN A 47 -6.76 12.29 -2.55
C GLN A 47 -6.13 10.98 -2.07
N ILE A 48 -6.79 10.07 -1.35
CA ILE A 48 -6.13 8.80 -0.94
C ILE A 48 -6.30 7.74 -2.03
N ARG A 49 -5.19 7.10 -2.42
CA ARG A 49 -5.16 5.93 -3.29
C ARG A 49 -4.43 4.77 -2.64
N VAL A 50 -4.89 3.56 -2.92
CA VAL A 50 -4.37 2.33 -2.32
C VAL A 50 -3.83 1.42 -3.41
N LEU A 51 -2.54 1.05 -3.31
CA LEU A 51 -1.92 0.01 -4.11
C LEU A 51 -1.63 -1.18 -3.20
N TRP A 52 -2.20 -2.34 -3.49
CA TRP A 52 -2.01 -3.55 -2.69
C TRP A 52 -1.38 -4.65 -3.55
N ALA A 53 -0.14 -5.02 -3.22
CA ALA A 53 0.55 -6.15 -3.82
C ALA A 53 0.02 -7.50 -3.30
N ARG A 54 -0.17 -8.46 -4.20
CA ARG A 54 -0.84 -9.75 -3.95
C ARG A 54 -2.29 -9.59 -3.48
N GLY A 55 -2.94 -8.51 -3.91
CA GLY A 55 -4.35 -8.22 -3.62
C GLY A 55 -5.32 -8.69 -4.71
N ASN A 56 -4.85 -9.35 -5.78
CA ASN A 56 -5.63 -9.70 -6.97
C ASN A 56 -6.84 -10.61 -6.75
N THR A 57 -6.97 -11.24 -5.58
CA THR A 57 -8.16 -12.02 -5.21
C THR A 57 -9.23 -11.15 -4.53
N LEU A 58 -8.86 -9.96 -4.05
CA LEU A 58 -9.74 -9.00 -3.41
C LEU A 58 -10.49 -8.18 -4.46
N ASN A 59 -11.64 -7.65 -4.07
CA ASN A 59 -12.47 -6.83 -4.94
C ASN A 59 -12.75 -5.48 -4.28
N SER A 60 -12.61 -4.41 -5.05
CA SER A 60 -13.09 -3.07 -4.72
C SER A 60 -13.67 -2.45 -5.97
N SER A 61 -14.86 -1.85 -5.88
CA SER A 61 -15.48 -1.11 -6.98
C SER A 61 -14.91 0.32 -7.14
N ASP A 62 -14.06 0.74 -6.21
CA ASP A 62 -13.49 2.09 -6.18
C ASP A 62 -12.19 2.15 -7.00
N SER A 63 -12.16 3.05 -7.99
CA SER A 63 -11.04 3.23 -8.93
C SER A 63 -9.73 3.71 -8.27
N ARG A 64 -9.79 4.16 -7.01
CA ARG A 64 -8.63 4.52 -6.19
C ARG A 64 -7.88 3.31 -5.64
N PHE A 65 -8.42 2.10 -5.80
CA PHE A 65 -7.76 0.86 -5.42
C PHE A 65 -7.12 0.20 -6.64
N ARG A 66 -5.85 -0.20 -6.47
CA ARG A 66 -5.14 -1.11 -7.39
C ARG A 66 -4.76 -2.35 -6.61
N LEU A 67 -5.42 -3.46 -6.95
CA LEU A 67 -5.29 -4.74 -6.27
C LEU A 67 -4.56 -5.69 -7.22
N GLU A 68 -3.23 -5.68 -7.16
CA GLU A 68 -2.38 -6.30 -8.16
C GLU A 68 -1.83 -7.63 -7.64
N GLY A 69 -1.61 -8.62 -8.51
CA GLY A 69 -1.06 -9.92 -8.09
C GLY A 69 0.43 -9.86 -7.79
N PHE A 70 1.14 -8.97 -8.49
CA PHE A 70 2.55 -8.68 -8.29
C PHE A 70 2.81 -7.20 -8.54
N VAL A 71 3.70 -6.62 -7.75
CA VAL A 71 4.10 -5.22 -7.86
C VAL A 71 5.63 -5.17 -7.74
N PRO A 72 6.34 -4.50 -8.66
CA PRO A 72 7.79 -4.34 -8.55
C PRO A 72 8.12 -3.35 -7.42
N GLN A 73 8.25 -3.87 -6.20
CA GLN A 73 8.35 -3.10 -4.95
C GLN A 73 9.41 -1.98 -5.03
N LYS A 74 10.63 -2.30 -5.44
CA LYS A 74 11.72 -1.32 -5.59
C LYS A 74 11.35 -0.17 -6.54
N THR A 75 10.61 -0.45 -7.61
CA THR A 75 10.14 0.58 -8.55
C THR A 75 9.10 1.48 -7.88
N ILE A 76 8.18 0.93 -7.08
CA ILE A 76 7.20 1.73 -6.33
C ILE A 76 7.88 2.59 -5.27
N LEU A 77 8.78 2.01 -4.47
CA LEU A 77 9.46 2.72 -3.38
C LEU A 77 10.38 3.84 -3.89
N SER A 78 10.95 3.69 -5.09
CA SER A 78 11.74 4.73 -5.75
C SER A 78 10.91 5.74 -6.55
N HIS A 79 9.60 5.51 -6.71
CA HIS A 79 8.74 6.40 -7.49
C HIS A 79 8.39 7.68 -6.69
N SER A 80 8.31 8.82 -7.38
CA SER A 80 7.98 10.11 -6.76
C SER A 80 6.66 10.12 -5.99
N ALA A 81 5.66 9.36 -6.46
CA ALA A 81 4.39 9.14 -5.75
C ALA A 81 4.58 8.59 -4.32
N MET A 82 5.56 7.71 -4.11
CA MET A 82 5.85 7.13 -2.79
C MET A 82 6.73 8.05 -1.95
N GLN A 83 7.60 8.85 -2.57
CA GLN A 83 8.52 9.78 -1.90
C GLN A 83 7.84 11.05 -1.35
N GLN A 84 6.55 11.25 -1.60
CA GLN A 84 5.81 12.36 -1.00
C GLN A 84 5.67 12.15 0.51
N GLN A 85 5.76 13.24 1.29
CA GLN A 85 5.75 13.18 2.77
C GLN A 85 4.48 12.54 3.39
N ARG A 86 3.38 12.48 2.64
CA ARG A 86 2.11 11.92 3.11
C ARG A 86 1.84 10.51 2.62
N SER A 87 2.64 9.99 1.71
CA SER A 87 2.55 8.60 1.24
C SER A 87 3.13 7.68 2.30
N LEU A 88 2.55 6.49 2.45
CA LEU A 88 2.94 5.52 3.47
C LEU A 88 3.04 4.10 2.92
N TYR A 89 4.00 3.34 3.45
CA TYR A 89 4.21 1.94 3.11
C TYR A 89 3.74 1.04 4.26
N ILE A 90 2.70 0.23 4.08
CA ILE A 90 2.30 -0.79 5.05
C ILE A 90 3.01 -2.08 4.69
N ASN A 91 3.84 -2.58 5.60
CA ASN A 91 4.65 -3.75 5.32
C ASN A 91 4.77 -4.68 6.52
N HIS A 92 5.05 -5.94 6.22
CA HIS A 92 5.20 -7.00 7.21
C HIS A 92 6.52 -6.98 8.00
N CYS A 93 7.33 -5.94 7.91
CA CYS A 93 8.61 -5.81 8.60
C CYS A 93 9.67 -6.88 8.27
N GLY A 94 9.48 -7.69 7.23
CA GLY A 94 10.54 -8.56 6.74
C GLY A 94 11.79 -7.78 6.32
N MET A 95 12.97 -8.33 6.59
CA MET A 95 14.27 -7.67 6.46
C MET A 95 14.45 -6.93 5.13
N SER A 96 14.09 -7.54 4.00
CA SER A 96 14.20 -6.90 2.68
C SER A 96 13.29 -5.67 2.52
N SER A 97 12.04 -5.76 2.98
CA SER A 97 11.11 -4.63 2.96
C SER A 97 11.58 -3.48 3.84
N MET A 98 12.11 -3.80 5.03
CA MET A 98 12.66 -2.80 5.95
C MET A 98 13.89 -2.12 5.34
N HIS A 99 14.82 -2.89 4.79
CA HIS A 99 16.03 -2.37 4.16
C HIS A 99 15.68 -1.43 2.99
N GLU A 100 14.76 -1.83 2.11
CA GLU A 100 14.32 -0.96 1.01
C GLU A 100 13.62 0.30 1.52
N SER A 101 12.73 0.19 2.52
CA SER A 101 12.04 1.34 3.11
C SER A 101 13.02 2.36 3.70
N ILE A 102 14.08 1.89 4.37
CA ILE A 102 15.13 2.74 4.95
C ILE A 102 15.94 3.41 3.84
N VAL A 103 16.39 2.64 2.84
CA VAL A 103 17.19 3.15 1.71
C VAL A 103 16.45 4.25 0.94
N PHE A 104 15.14 4.11 0.75
CA PHE A 104 14.32 5.10 0.05
C PHE A 104 13.72 6.19 0.95
N GLY A 105 13.95 6.13 2.27
CA GLY A 105 13.44 7.13 3.21
C GLY A 105 11.90 7.16 3.34
N ILE A 106 11.26 6.01 3.14
CA ILE A 106 9.79 5.92 3.12
C ILE A 106 9.26 5.62 4.53
N PRO A 107 8.32 6.41 5.07
CA PRO A 107 7.66 6.07 6.33
C PRO A 107 6.78 4.84 6.16
N HIS A 108 6.77 3.96 7.16
CA HIS A 108 5.99 2.74 7.11
C HIS A 108 5.16 2.47 8.36
N ILE A 109 4.05 1.75 8.16
CA ILE A 109 3.27 1.13 9.23
C ILE A 109 3.69 -0.33 9.30
N ALA A 110 4.23 -0.71 10.45
CA ALA A 110 4.60 -2.08 10.76
C ALA A 110 3.35 -2.97 10.90
N PHE A 111 3.29 -4.06 10.15
CA PHE A 111 2.23 -5.06 10.20
C PHE A 111 2.84 -6.47 10.25
N PRO A 112 3.55 -6.84 11.34
CA PRO A 112 4.21 -8.13 11.43
C PRO A 112 3.19 -9.27 11.42
N LEU A 113 3.54 -10.39 10.77
CA LEU A 113 2.69 -11.56 10.63
C LEU A 113 3.26 -12.79 11.34
N PHE A 114 4.57 -13.04 11.23
CA PHE A 114 5.22 -14.21 11.81
C PHE A 114 6.74 -14.05 11.89
N LEU A 115 7.39 -14.96 12.63
CA LEU A 115 8.84 -15.04 12.82
C LEU A 115 9.40 -13.78 13.50
N ASP A 116 10.41 -13.16 12.90
CA ASP A 116 11.21 -12.04 13.42
C ASP A 116 10.71 -10.66 12.95
N GLN A 117 9.55 -10.64 12.29
CA GLN A 117 8.89 -9.44 11.77
C GLN A 117 8.46 -8.48 12.88
#